data_AF-A0A5N6RNQ5-F1
#
_entry.id   AF-A0A5N6RNQ5-F1
#
_cell.length_a   1.000
_cell.length_b   1.000
_cell.length_c   1.000
_cell.angle_alpha   90.00
_cell.angle_beta   90.00
_cell.angle_gamma   90.00
#
_symmetry.space_group_name_H-M   'P 1'
#
loop_
_entity.id
_entity.type
_entity.pdbx_description
1 polymer ?
#
loop_
_entity_poly.entity_id
_entity_poly.type
_entity_poly.pdbx_seq_one_letter_code
_entity_poly.pdbx_strand_id
1 'polypeptide(L)'
;MEVNDDYVKKLQEGRLDFMKNASEKQSNGAIEFCNYFTSWCRFPVWGKPTWVCSPSRPWKNAVVMMSTKDGDGIETCVNMTEEDMAIFQHDPELLSFAIGCW
;
A
#
# COMPACT_ATOMS: atom_id res chain seq x y z
N MET A 1 -1.47 27.10 11.94
CA MET A 1 -0.90 25.79 12.31
C MET A 1 0.44 25.70 11.61
N GLU A 2 1.53 25.87 12.35
CA GLU A 2 2.87 25.83 11.77
C GLU A 2 3.35 24.37 11.75
N VAL A 3 3.76 23.90 10.57
CA VAL A 3 4.40 22.59 10.42
C VAL A 3 5.84 22.76 10.88
N ASN A 4 6.17 22.27 12.08
CA ASN A 4 7.51 22.28 12.67
C ASN A 4 8.00 20.86 12.99
N ASP A 5 9.27 20.73 13.36
CA ASP A 5 9.91 19.42 13.59
C ASP A 5 9.22 18.62 14.71
N ASP A 6 8.79 19.28 15.78
CA ASP A 6 8.04 18.66 16.88
C ASP A 6 6.69 18.11 16.42
N TYR A 7 5.99 18.85 15.55
CA TYR A 7 4.74 18.42 14.95
C TYR A 7 4.95 17.22 14.03
N VAL A 8 6.00 17.25 13.19
CA VAL A 8 6.35 16.14 12.30
C VAL A 8 6.69 14.89 13.11
N LYS A 9 7.47 15.03 14.18
CA LYS A 9 7.86 13.92 15.06
C LYS A 9 6.66 13.29 15.75
N LYS A 10 5.76 14.10 16.33
CA LYS A 10 4.50 13.59 16.93
C LYS A 10 3.62 12.88 15.91
N LEU A 11 3.54 13.39 14.69
CA LEU A 11 2.77 12.75 13.62
C LEU A 11 3.38 11.40 13.23
N GLN A 12 4.71 11.32 13.13
CA GLN A 12 5.42 10.08 12.84
C GLN A 12 5.24 9.05 13.94
N GLU A 13 5.43 9.42 15.20
CA GLU A 13 5.23 8.55 16.37
C GLU A 13 3.78 8.05 16.44
N GLY A 14 2.80 8.96 16.36
CA GLY A 14 1.38 8.58 16.39
C GLY A 14 0.97 7.68 15.22
N ARG A 15 1.54 7.91 14.02
CA ARG A 15 1.33 7.04 12.86
C ARG A 15 1.96 5.66 13.08
N LEU A 16 3.17 5.59 13.62
CA LEU A 16 3.85 4.31 13.92
C LEU A 16 3.07 3.51 14.96
N ASP A 17 2.60 4.16 16.03
CA ASP A 17 1.81 3.52 17.09
C ASP A 17 0.46 3.02 16.56
N PHE A 18 -0.21 3.81 15.71
CA PHE A 18 -1.42 3.35 15.04
C PHE A 18 -1.13 2.13 14.17
N MET A 19 -0.03 2.16 13.40
CA MET A 19 0.36 1.04 12.54
C MET A 19 0.66 -0.23 13.31
N LYS A 20 1.39 -0.12 14.41
CA LYS A 20 1.68 -1.24 15.29
C LYS A 20 0.41 -1.82 15.91
N ASN A 21 -0.45 -0.98 16.48
CA ASN A 21 -1.68 -1.41 17.12
C ASN A 21 -2.65 -2.12 16.16
N ALA A 22 -2.86 -1.57 14.96
CA ALA A 22 -3.76 -2.23 14.01
C ALA A 22 -3.13 -3.49 13.38
N SER A 23 -1.79 -3.57 13.28
CA SER A 23 -1.10 -4.82 12.92
C SER A 23 -1.27 -5.91 13.98
N GLU A 24 -1.12 -5.58 15.27
CA GLU A 24 -1.33 -6.52 16.38
C GLU A 24 -2.79 -7.00 16.47
N LYS A 25 -3.74 -6.09 16.26
CA LYS A 25 -5.16 -6.46 16.21
C LYS A 25 -5.47 -7.35 15.01
N GLN A 26 -4.81 -7.15 13.88
CA GLN A 26 -4.95 -8.03 12.72
C GLN A 26 -4.33 -9.41 12.98
N SER A 27 -3.12 -9.49 13.55
CA SER A 27 -2.49 -10.78 13.86
C SER A 27 -3.29 -11.61 14.85
N ASN A 28 -3.97 -10.94 15.79
CA ASN A 28 -4.78 -11.61 16.81
C ASN A 28 -6.21 -11.92 16.32
N GLY A 29 -6.52 -11.66 15.05
CA GLY A 29 -7.85 -11.87 14.46
C GLY A 29 -8.94 -10.94 15.00
N ALA A 30 -8.57 -9.92 15.77
CA ALA A 30 -9.51 -8.96 16.36
C ALA A 30 -10.03 -7.94 15.32
N ILE A 31 -9.27 -7.74 14.23
CA ILE A 31 -9.66 -6.93 13.08
C ILE A 31 -9.23 -7.68 11.82
N GLU A 32 -10.18 -7.99 10.94
CA GLU A 32 -9.88 -8.43 9.58
C GLU A 32 -9.99 -7.22 8.66
N PHE A 33 -8.91 -6.83 8.00
CA PHE A 33 -8.98 -5.85 6.93
C PHE A 33 -9.53 -6.56 5.69
N CYS A 34 -10.83 -6.39 5.44
CA CYS A 34 -11.44 -6.73 4.15
C CYS A 34 -10.89 -5.79 3.08
N ASN A 35 -9.69 -6.11 2.56
CA ASN A 35 -9.02 -5.47 1.43
C ASN A 35 -8.91 -3.93 1.54
N TYR A 36 -7.81 -3.44 2.11
CA TYR A 36 -7.51 -2.01 2.17
C TYR A 36 -7.00 -1.50 0.82
N PHE A 37 -7.82 -0.72 0.10
CA PHE A 37 -7.41 -0.06 -1.13
C PHE A 37 -7.09 1.41 -0.89
N THR A 38 -5.95 1.87 -1.41
CA THR A 38 -5.61 3.30 -1.44
C THR A 38 -5.10 3.69 -2.82
N SER A 39 -5.51 4.86 -3.30
CA SER A 39 -5.08 5.41 -4.58
C SER A 39 -4.17 6.61 -4.36
N TRP A 40 -2.96 6.51 -4.90
CA TRP A 40 -1.97 7.58 -5.02
C TRP A 40 -1.92 8.12 -6.44
N CYS A 41 -2.89 7.74 -7.28
CA CYS A 41 -3.02 8.28 -8.62
C CYS A 41 -3.25 9.79 -8.54
N ARG A 42 -2.59 10.54 -9.42
CA ARG A 42 -2.71 12.02 -9.51
C ARG A 42 -2.31 12.80 -8.26
N PHE A 43 -1.71 12.14 -7.26
CA PHE A 43 -1.09 12.88 -6.16
C PHE A 43 0.10 13.69 -6.70
N PRO A 44 0.32 14.94 -6.27
CA PRO A 44 1.45 15.76 -6.73
C PRO A 44 2.80 15.32 -6.14
N VAL A 45 2.85 14.15 -5.50
CA VAL A 45 4.01 13.58 -4.80
C VAL A 45 5.14 13.17 -5.78
N TRP A 46 4.96 13.45 -7.07
CA TRP A 46 5.63 12.74 -8.16
C TRP A 46 6.65 13.55 -8.96
N GLY A 47 7.15 14.70 -8.48
CA GLY A 47 8.25 15.49 -9.08
C GLY A 47 8.80 15.00 -10.44
N LYS A 48 10.01 14.40 -10.44
CA LYS A 48 10.54 13.54 -11.52
C LYS A 48 11.35 12.34 -10.94
N PRO A 49 10.78 11.52 -10.07
CA PRO A 49 11.47 10.34 -9.57
C PRO A 49 11.65 9.30 -10.69
N THR A 50 12.72 8.52 -10.61
CA THR A 50 12.92 7.38 -11.52
C THR A 50 11.90 6.27 -11.25
N TRP A 51 11.49 6.10 -9.98
CA TRP A 51 10.56 5.08 -9.51
C TRP A 51 9.85 5.56 -8.21
N VAL A 52 8.57 5.22 -8.02
CA VAL A 52 7.83 5.37 -6.74
C VAL A 52 7.33 3.99 -6.30
N CYS A 53 7.62 3.59 -5.07
CA CYS A 53 7.16 2.31 -4.51
C CYS A 53 6.55 2.52 -3.13
N SER A 54 5.53 1.73 -2.79
CA SER A 54 5.12 1.58 -1.39
C SER A 54 6.07 0.60 -0.71
N PRO A 55 6.67 0.93 0.45
CA PRO A 55 7.39 -0.06 1.24
C PRO A 55 6.43 -1.18 1.70
N SER A 56 7.01 -2.32 2.07
CA SER A 56 6.26 -3.43 2.65
C SER A 56 5.47 -2.97 3.87
N ARG A 57 4.26 -3.49 4.02
CA ARG A 57 3.33 -3.09 5.07
C ARG A 57 3.23 -4.20 6.12
N PRO A 58 3.10 -3.86 7.42
CA PRO A 58 3.01 -4.86 8.48
C PRO A 58 1.68 -5.62 8.48
N TRP A 59 0.69 -5.15 7.70
CA TRP A 59 -0.65 -5.72 7.61
C TRP A 59 -0.94 -6.34 6.25
N LYS A 60 -1.67 -7.47 6.29
CA LYS A 60 -2.12 -8.27 5.14
C LYS A 60 -3.33 -7.62 4.47
N ASN A 61 -3.56 -7.95 3.20
CA ASN A 61 -4.69 -7.51 2.37
C ASN A 61 -4.70 -6.00 2.09
N ALA A 62 -3.55 -5.45 1.75
CA ALA A 62 -3.40 -4.04 1.40
C ALA A 62 -2.98 -3.87 -0.06
N VAL A 63 -3.67 -2.97 -0.77
CA VAL A 63 -3.46 -2.67 -2.18
C VAL A 63 -3.25 -1.17 -2.36
N VAL A 64 -2.16 -0.80 -3.00
CA VAL A 64 -1.79 0.60 -3.28
C VAL A 64 -1.72 0.78 -4.78
N MET A 65 -2.59 1.61 -5.32
CA MET A 65 -2.60 1.98 -6.74
C MET A 65 -1.84 3.27 -6.95
N MET A 66 -0.95 3.29 -7.92
CA MET A 66 -0.05 4.39 -8.24
C MET A 66 -0.08 4.65 -9.75
N SER A 67 0.00 5.92 -10.16
CA SER A 67 0.12 6.22 -11.60
C SER A 67 1.48 5.73 -12.11
N THR A 68 1.55 5.22 -13.34
CA THR A 68 2.84 4.97 -13.98
C THR A 68 3.59 6.29 -14.19
N LYS A 69 4.91 6.23 -14.39
CA LYS A 69 5.76 7.41 -14.60
C LYS A 69 5.34 8.26 -15.81
N ASP A 70 4.88 7.61 -16.87
CA ASP A 70 4.37 8.26 -18.09
C ASP A 70 2.92 8.78 -17.93
N GLY A 71 2.21 8.34 -16.88
CA GLY A 71 0.84 8.76 -16.59
C GLY A 71 -0.24 8.02 -17.38
N ASP A 72 0.16 7.09 -18.27
CA ASP A 72 -0.74 6.37 -19.17
C ASP A 72 -1.28 5.06 -18.57
N GLY A 73 -0.78 4.65 -17.39
CA GLY A 73 -1.16 3.43 -16.72
C GLY A 73 -1.20 3.52 -15.19
N ILE A 74 -1.46 2.37 -14.56
CA ILE A 74 -1.53 2.21 -13.11
C ILE A 74 -0.64 1.04 -12.69
N GLU A 75 0.26 1.28 -11.75
CA GLU A 75 1.03 0.27 -11.03
C GLU A 75 0.34 -0.03 -9.71
N THR A 76 0.27 -1.30 -9.32
CA THR A 76 -0.40 -1.71 -8.08
C THR A 76 0.54 -2.53 -7.22
N CYS A 77 0.83 -2.07 -5.99
CA CYS A 77 1.54 -2.85 -4.99
C CYS A 77 0.52 -3.58 -4.09
N VAL A 78 0.56 -4.91 -4.13
CA VAL A 78 -0.32 -5.79 -3.35
C VAL A 78 0.48 -6.46 -2.24
N ASN A 79 -0.06 -6.46 -1.02
CA ASN A 79 0.51 -7.15 0.14
C ASN A 79 -0.52 -8.13 0.71
N MET A 80 -0.30 -9.43 0.51
CA MET A 80 -1.15 -10.54 0.99
C MET A 80 -0.26 -11.67 1.53
N THR A 81 -0.85 -12.76 2.03
CA THR A 81 -0.04 -13.94 2.38
C THR A 81 0.50 -14.63 1.14
N GLU A 82 1.48 -15.51 1.30
CA GLU A 82 1.99 -16.31 0.19
C GLU A 82 0.90 -17.19 -0.43
N GLU A 83 0.01 -17.76 0.39
CA GLU A 83 -1.10 -18.59 -0.08
C GLU A 83 -2.10 -17.78 -0.93
N ASP A 84 -2.49 -16.59 -0.45
CA ASP A 84 -3.44 -15.73 -1.16
C ASP A 84 -2.81 -15.12 -2.41
N MET A 85 -1.51 -14.74 -2.35
CA MET A 85 -0.76 -14.25 -3.52
C MET A 85 -0.65 -15.32 -4.61
N ALA A 86 -0.48 -16.59 -4.25
CA ALA A 86 -0.41 -17.67 -5.23
C ALA A 86 -1.71 -17.80 -6.02
N ILE A 87 -2.87 -17.65 -5.37
CA ILE A 87 -4.18 -17.65 -6.04
C ILE A 87 -4.33 -16.38 -6.87
N PHE A 88 -4.06 -15.22 -6.27
CA PHE A 88 -4.19 -13.91 -6.91
C PHE A 88 -3.38 -13.82 -8.21
N GLN A 89 -2.15 -14.32 -8.23
CA GLN A 89 -1.25 -14.27 -9.40
C GLN A 89 -1.69 -15.18 -10.56
N HIS A 90 -2.47 -16.23 -10.29
CA HIS A 90 -2.91 -17.20 -11.30
C HIS A 90 -4.38 -17.02 -11.70
N ASP A 91 -5.05 -15.99 -11.18
CA ASP A 91 -6.45 -15.71 -11.49
C ASP A 91 -6.60 -15.28 -12.97
N PRO A 92 -7.36 -16.04 -13.79
CA PRO A 92 -7.47 -15.77 -15.22
C PRO A 92 -8.25 -14.49 -15.53
N GLU A 93 -9.16 -14.04 -14.66
CA GLU A 93 -9.88 -12.78 -14.82
C GLU A 93 -8.92 -11.62 -14.57
N LEU A 94 -8.09 -11.70 -13.52
CA LEU A 94 -7.07 -10.69 -13.24
C LEU A 94 -6.02 -10.61 -14.35
N LEU A 95 -5.51 -11.75 -14.81
CA LEU A 95 -4.50 -11.83 -15.86
C LEU A 95 -4.96 -11.27 -17.21
N SER A 96 -6.28 -11.13 -17.41
CA SER A 96 -6.82 -10.46 -18.60
C SER A 96 -6.65 -8.94 -18.57
N PHE A 97 -6.40 -8.34 -17.41
CA PHE A 97 -6.28 -6.88 -17.21
C PHE A 97 -4.95 -6.42 -16.60
N ALA A 98 -4.21 -7.31 -15.93
CA ALA A 98 -2.99 -6.98 -15.21
C ALA A 98 -1.83 -7.89 -15.62
N ILE A 99 -0.62 -7.32 -15.57
CA ILE A 99 0.63 -8.03 -15.80
C ILE A 99 1.43 -7.97 -14.50
N GLY A 100 1.85 -9.13 -13.99
CA GLY A 100 2.71 -9.22 -12.81
C GLY A 100 4.16 -8.89 -13.16
N CYS A 101 4.81 -8.04 -12.36
CA CYS A 101 6.27 -7.89 -12.34
C CYS A 101 6.84 -8.79 -11.23
N TRP A 102 7.81 -9.65 -11.59
CA TRP A 102 8.55 -10.53 -10.68
C TRP A 102 9.65 -9.77 -9.94
#